data_AF-A0A5J5SSG6-F1
#
_entry.id   AF-A0A5J5SSG6-F1
#
_cell.length_a   1.000
_cell.length_b   1.000
_cell.length_c   1.000
_cell.angle_alpha   90.00
_cell.angle_beta   90.00
_cell.angle_gamma   90.00
#
_symmetry.space_group_name_H-M   'P 1'
#
loop_
_entity.id
_entity.type
_entity.pdbx_description
1 polymer ?
#
loop_
_entity_poly.entity_id
_entity_poly.type
_entity_poly.pdbx_seq_one_letter_code
_entity_poly.pdbx_strand_id
1 'polypeptide(L)'
;MKPPALEEAFELFCQGVSSYGPYWDHVLGFWKASLDRPDKILFLKYEEMIEDTILYVKKIADFIGYPFSFEELEKGSVEKIVNMCSFENLSNLEVNKSGKHREGTPAVIENKMYFRKGKVGDWENYLTPEMAARLDSITLQKLNGSGLTL
;
A
#
# COMPACT_ATOMS: atom_id res chain seq x y z
N MET A 1 -23.06 -9.89 -5.26
CA MET A 1 -22.26 -10.74 -6.17
C MET A 1 -21.28 -11.52 -5.32
N LYS A 2 -21.16 -12.85 -5.49
CA LYS A 2 -20.17 -13.65 -4.74
C LYS A 2 -18.77 -13.32 -5.29
N PRO A 3 -17.74 -13.16 -4.45
CA PRO A 3 -16.39 -13.00 -4.97
C PRO A 3 -15.98 -14.24 -5.77
N PRO A 4 -15.19 -14.08 -6.86
CA PRO A 4 -14.66 -15.20 -7.62
C PRO A 4 -13.79 -16.10 -6.75
N ALA A 5 -13.57 -17.34 -7.19
CA ALA A 5 -12.56 -18.21 -6.58
C ALA A 5 -11.17 -17.58 -6.73
N LEU A 6 -10.22 -17.96 -5.88
CA LEU A 6 -8.88 -17.35 -5.87
C LEU A 6 -8.19 -17.49 -7.23
N GLU A 7 -8.31 -18.66 -7.84
CA GLU A 7 -7.70 -18.99 -9.13
C GLU A 7 -8.29 -18.13 -10.25
N GLU A 8 -9.61 -17.94 -10.26
CA GLU A 8 -10.29 -17.06 -11.23
C GLU A 8 -9.91 -15.59 -11.01
N ALA A 9 -9.87 -15.14 -9.76
CA ALA A 9 -9.44 -13.78 -9.42
C ALA A 9 -7.99 -13.52 -9.85
N PHE A 10 -7.12 -14.51 -9.64
CA PHE A 10 -5.72 -14.48 -10.04
C PHE A 10 -5.57 -14.40 -11.56
N GLU A 11 -6.32 -15.20 -12.32
CA GLU A 11 -6.29 -15.14 -13.79
C GLU A 11 -6.74 -13.77 -14.31
N LEU A 12 -7.84 -13.24 -13.77
CA LEU A 12 -8.34 -11.91 -14.12
C LEU A 12 -7.29 -10.83 -13.81
N PHE A 13 -6.66 -10.90 -12.63
CA PHE A 13 -5.59 -9.97 -12.26
C PHE A 13 -4.38 -10.04 -13.20
N CYS A 14 -3.92 -11.24 -13.55
CA CYS A 14 -2.83 -11.46 -14.50
C CYS A 14 -3.14 -10.89 -15.90
N GLN A 15 -4.42 -10.91 -16.29
CA GLN A 15 -4.90 -10.34 -17.55
C GLN A 15 -5.11 -8.82 -17.47
N GLY A 16 -4.87 -8.20 -16.31
CA GLY A 16 -5.10 -6.76 -16.08
C GLY A 16 -6.58 -6.41 -15.85
N VAL A 17 -7.45 -7.40 -15.71
CA VAL A 17 -8.89 -7.24 -15.46
C VAL A 17 -9.12 -7.18 -13.95
N SER A 18 -8.93 -6.00 -13.39
CA SER A 18 -9.20 -5.71 -11.98
C SER A 18 -9.75 -4.30 -11.82
N SER A 19 -10.34 -4.00 -10.65
CA SER A 19 -10.76 -2.64 -10.33
C SER A 19 -9.55 -1.70 -10.42
N TYR A 20 -9.66 -0.66 -11.26
CA TYR A 20 -8.57 0.28 -11.58
C TYR A 20 -7.35 -0.35 -12.28
N GLY A 21 -7.48 -1.57 -12.81
CA GLY A 21 -6.42 -2.26 -13.54
C GLY A 21 -6.22 -1.73 -14.98
N PRO A 22 -5.12 -2.13 -15.64
CA PRO A 22 -4.09 -3.05 -15.14
C PRO A 22 -3.19 -2.45 -14.04
N TYR A 23 -2.81 -3.27 -13.06
CA TYR A 23 -1.99 -2.84 -11.92
C TYR A 23 -0.66 -2.19 -12.36
N TRP A 24 0.06 -2.84 -13.27
CA TRP A 24 1.37 -2.36 -13.72
C TRP A 24 1.29 -1.02 -14.45
N ASP A 25 0.26 -0.81 -15.27
CA ASP A 25 0.07 0.45 -16.00
C ASP A 25 -0.22 1.60 -15.01
N HIS A 26 -1.03 1.32 -13.98
CA HIS A 26 -1.29 2.28 -12.90
C HIS A 26 0.01 2.64 -12.16
N VAL A 27 0.79 1.65 -11.74
CA VAL A 27 2.05 1.86 -11.03
C VAL A 27 3.06 2.62 -11.89
N LEU A 28 3.27 2.20 -13.14
CA LEU A 28 4.20 2.83 -14.07
C LEU A 28 3.81 4.28 -14.39
N GLY A 29 2.51 4.56 -14.50
CA GLY A 29 2.00 5.92 -14.71
C GLY A 29 2.46 6.86 -13.59
N PHE A 30 2.30 6.45 -12.33
CA PHE A 30 2.76 7.24 -11.18
C PHE A 30 4.27 7.24 -11.00
N TRP A 31 4.95 6.14 -11.32
CA TRP A 31 6.41 6.08 -11.32
C TRP A 31 7.00 7.11 -12.27
N LYS A 32 6.57 7.10 -13.53
CA LYS A 32 7.02 8.09 -14.53
C LYS A 32 6.68 9.52 -14.09
N ALA A 33 5.46 9.74 -13.60
CA ALA A 33 5.06 11.07 -13.13
C ALA A 33 5.92 11.55 -11.95
N SER A 34 6.37 10.64 -11.07
CA SER A 34 7.28 10.97 -9.97
C SER A 34 8.69 11.35 -10.43
N LEU A 35 9.18 10.74 -11.51
CA LEU A 35 10.44 11.12 -12.13
C LEU A 35 10.34 12.47 -12.83
N ASP A 36 9.22 12.73 -13.53
CA ASP A 36 8.99 13.99 -14.24
C ASP A 36 8.75 15.18 -13.29
N ARG A 37 8.16 14.91 -12.11
CA ARG A 37 7.72 15.94 -11.15
C ARG A 37 8.05 15.54 -9.70
N PRO A 38 9.34 15.40 -9.35
CA PRO A 38 9.75 14.92 -8.02
C PRO A 38 9.29 15.84 -6.87
N ASP A 39 9.14 17.14 -7.12
CA ASP A 39 8.67 18.11 -6.11
C ASP A 39 7.14 18.08 -5.92
N LYS A 40 6.41 17.31 -6.72
CA LYS A 40 4.94 17.22 -6.69
C LYS A 40 4.42 15.82 -6.44
N ILE A 41 5.23 14.79 -6.67
CA ILE A 41 4.83 13.39 -6.51
C ILE A 41 5.93 12.66 -5.75
N LEU A 42 5.63 12.28 -4.50
CA LEU A 42 6.44 11.37 -3.71
C LEU A 42 5.98 9.93 -3.96
N PHE A 43 6.82 9.14 -4.63
CA PHE A 43 6.58 7.72 -4.84
C PHE A 43 7.13 6.91 -3.66
N LEU A 44 6.30 6.04 -3.09
CA LEU A 44 6.60 5.23 -1.91
C LEU A 44 6.24 3.77 -2.19
N LYS A 45 7.03 2.82 -1.64
CA LYS A 45 6.73 1.39 -1.66
C LYS A 45 6.37 0.92 -0.26
N TYR A 46 5.41 0.01 -0.18
CA TYR A 46 4.85 -0.44 1.10
C TYR A 46 5.89 -1.19 1.94
N GLU A 47 6.66 -2.05 1.30
CA GLU A 47 7.71 -2.88 1.91
C GLU A 47 8.82 -2.00 2.49
N GLU A 48 9.29 -1.01 1.72
CA GLU A 48 10.33 -0.06 2.16
C GLU A 48 9.82 0.79 3.35
N MET A 49 8.54 1.19 3.35
CA MET A 49 7.94 1.91 4.48
C MET A 49 7.83 1.06 5.75
N ILE A 50 7.63 -0.26 5.62
CA ILE A 50 7.64 -1.17 6.76
C ILE A 50 9.05 -1.39 7.28
N GLU A 51 10.04 -1.48 6.39
CA GLU A 51 11.44 -1.69 6.75
C GLU A 51 12.00 -0.52 7.58
N ASP A 52 11.69 0.72 7.20
CA ASP A 52 12.09 1.92 7.96
C ASP A 52 10.98 2.97 8.03
N THR A 53 9.97 2.72 8.86
CA THR A 53 8.82 3.63 8.99
C THR A 53 9.22 5.03 9.49
N ILE A 54 10.23 5.14 10.37
CA ILE A 54 10.67 6.42 10.92
C ILE A 54 11.28 7.30 9.83
N LEU A 55 12.14 6.73 8.98
CA LEU A 55 12.70 7.42 7.83
C LEU A 55 11.60 7.92 6.89
N TYR A 56 10.64 7.07 6.56
CA TYR A 56 9.58 7.42 5.61
C TYR A 56 8.59 8.45 6.16
N VAL A 57 8.30 8.44 7.47
CA VAL A 57 7.50 9.52 8.09
C VAL A 57 8.21 10.86 8.01
N LYS A 58 9.53 10.90 8.27
CA LYS A 58 10.33 12.13 8.08
C LYS A 58 10.33 12.59 6.63
N LYS A 59 10.56 11.67 5.69
CA LYS A 59 10.52 11.95 4.24
C LYS A 59 9.18 12.52 3.78
N ILE A 60 8.06 11.97 4.29
CA ILE A 60 6.72 12.48 4.00
C ILE A 60 6.56 13.89 4.57
N ALA A 61 6.95 14.11 5.83
CA ALA A 61 6.85 15.40 6.51
C ALA A 61 7.63 16.50 5.75
N ASP A 62 8.87 16.20 5.35
CA ASP A 62 9.68 17.09 4.51
C ASP A 62 8.99 17.40 3.18
N PHE A 63 8.45 16.37 2.50
CA PHE A 63 7.80 16.51 1.21
C PHE A 63 6.51 17.36 1.26
N ILE A 64 5.72 17.26 2.34
CA ILE A 64 4.51 18.08 2.51
C ILE A 64 4.81 19.50 3.04
N GLY A 65 6.08 19.85 3.24
CA GLY A 65 6.51 21.18 3.69
C GLY A 65 6.48 21.39 5.20
N TYR A 66 6.46 20.30 5.98
CA TYR A 66 6.47 20.33 7.45
C TYR A 66 7.61 19.47 8.01
N PRO A 67 8.88 19.78 7.69
CA PRO A 67 10.01 19.04 8.23
C PRO A 67 10.03 19.12 9.76
N PHE A 68 10.39 18.01 10.42
CA PHE A 68 10.47 17.99 11.89
C PHE A 68 11.59 18.91 12.38
N SER A 69 11.28 19.74 13.35
CA SER A 69 12.27 20.53 14.08
C SER A 69 13.13 19.66 14.99
N PHE A 70 14.31 20.16 15.36
CA PHE A 70 15.19 19.47 16.31
C PHE A 70 14.49 19.16 17.64
N GLU A 71 13.69 20.10 18.15
CA GLU A 71 12.92 19.92 19.38
C GLU A 71 11.87 18.81 19.25
N GLU A 72 11.21 18.68 18.10
CA GLU A 72 10.25 17.60 17.87
C GLU A 72 10.93 16.24 17.77
N LEU A 73 12.12 16.19 17.17
CA LEU A 73 12.94 14.98 17.13
C LEU A 73 13.38 14.57 18.55
N GLU A 74 13.88 15.49 19.36
CA GLU A 74 14.26 15.21 20.75
C GLU A 74 13.06 14.77 21.61
N LYS A 75 11.87 15.31 21.35
CA LYS A 75 10.63 14.92 22.04
C LYS A 75 10.03 13.59 21.57
N GLY A 76 10.66 12.92 20.60
CA GLY A 76 10.18 11.67 20.03
C GLY A 76 8.84 11.82 19.30
N SER A 77 8.60 12.97 18.65
CA SER A 77 7.33 13.21 17.94
C SER A 77 7.11 12.24 16.79
N VAL A 78 8.19 11.83 16.11
CA VAL A 78 8.11 10.89 14.98
C VAL A 78 7.64 9.52 15.46
N GLU A 79 8.21 9.03 16.55
CA GLU A 79 7.86 7.75 17.19
C GLU A 79 6.42 7.77 17.69
N LYS A 80 5.96 8.90 18.24
CA LYS A 80 4.56 9.08 18.62
C LYS A 80 3.62 8.98 17.42
N ILE A 81 3.95 9.62 16.30
CA ILE A 81 3.17 9.53 15.05
C ILE A 81 3.15 8.09 14.54
N VAL A 82 4.31 7.43 14.47
CA VAL A 82 4.41 6.02 14.05
C VAL A 82 3.55 5.14 14.94
N ASN A 83 3.60 5.30 16.26
CA ASN A 83 2.77 4.53 17.18
C ASN A 83 1.27 4.80 16.98
N MET A 84 0.86 6.07 16.85
CA MET A 84 -0.53 6.45 16.60
C MET A 84 -1.07 5.87 15.29
N CYS A 85 -0.25 5.86 14.24
CA CYS A 85 -0.61 5.36 12.91
C CYS A 85 -0.31 3.86 12.70
N SER A 86 0.19 3.17 13.72
CA SER A 86 0.55 1.76 13.62
C SER A 86 -0.68 0.89 13.34
N PHE A 87 -0.47 -0.23 12.63
CA PHE A 87 -1.52 -1.20 12.38
C PHE A 87 -2.18 -1.66 13.68
N GLU A 88 -1.38 -1.98 14.70
CA GLU A 88 -1.87 -2.43 16.01
C GLU A 88 -2.74 -1.36 16.69
N ASN A 89 -2.30 -0.11 16.73
CA ASN A 89 -3.08 0.96 17.34
C ASN A 89 -4.37 1.22 16.56
N LEU A 90 -4.27 1.46 15.24
CA LEU A 90 -5.42 1.81 14.41
C LEU A 90 -6.46 0.69 14.35
N SER A 91 -6.04 -0.56 14.17
CA SER A 91 -6.96 -1.71 14.14
C SER A 91 -7.70 -1.92 15.46
N ASN A 92 -7.14 -1.44 16.57
CA ASN A 92 -7.72 -1.56 17.90
C ASN A 92 -8.68 -0.45 18.31
N LEU A 93 -8.76 0.66 17.57
CA LEU A 93 -9.69 1.75 17.85
C LEU A 93 -11.15 1.30 17.65
N GLU A 94 -12.06 1.71 18.55
CA GLU A 94 -13.48 1.32 18.49
C GLU A 94 -14.15 1.71 17.16
N VAL A 95 -13.78 2.86 16.59
CA VAL A 95 -14.26 3.31 15.28
C VAL A 95 -13.84 2.37 14.15
N ASN A 96 -12.71 1.67 14.28
CA ASN A 96 -12.22 0.74 13.28
C ASN A 96 -12.71 -0.69 13.54
N LYS A 97 -13.07 -1.04 14.77
CA LYS A 97 -13.69 -2.34 15.10
C LYS A 97 -15.16 -2.43 14.71
N SER A 98 -15.91 -1.36 14.96
CA SER A 98 -17.37 -1.36 14.89
C SER A 98 -17.97 -0.34 13.90
N GLY A 99 -17.18 0.65 13.47
CA GLY A 99 -17.64 1.68 12.55
C GLY A 99 -17.88 1.16 11.14
N LYS A 100 -18.57 1.99 10.34
CA LYS A 100 -18.90 1.70 8.95
C LYS A 100 -18.56 2.90 8.08
N HIS A 101 -17.91 2.63 6.95
CA HIS A 101 -17.69 3.60 5.89
C HIS A 101 -18.83 3.50 4.86
N ARG A 102 -19.23 4.66 4.30
CA ARG A 102 -20.32 4.80 3.31
C ARG A 102 -21.66 4.29 3.84
N GLU A 103 -21.92 4.50 5.13
CA GLU A 103 -23.21 4.17 5.74
C GLU A 103 -24.35 4.90 5.04
N GLY A 104 -25.45 4.20 4.80
CA GLY A 104 -26.57 4.72 4.01
C GLY A 104 -26.42 4.59 2.49
N THR A 105 -25.33 3.99 2.00
CA THR A 105 -25.17 3.64 0.57
C THR A 105 -25.29 2.14 0.34
N PRO A 106 -25.56 1.67 -0.90
CA PRO A 106 -25.52 0.24 -1.24
C PRO A 106 -24.15 -0.43 -1.08
N ALA A 107 -23.09 0.34 -0.83
CA ALA A 107 -21.70 -0.13 -0.73
C ALA A 107 -21.10 0.15 0.66
N VAL A 108 -21.90 -0.10 1.72
CA VAL A 108 -21.43 -0.05 3.11
C VAL A 108 -20.24 -0.99 3.30
N ILE A 109 -19.19 -0.49 3.95
CA ILE A 109 -18.00 -1.28 4.30
C ILE A 109 -17.79 -1.17 5.80
N GLU A 110 -17.76 -2.28 6.51
CA GLU A 110 -17.35 -2.32 7.93
C GLU A 110 -15.88 -1.91 8.03
N ASN A 111 -15.55 -0.98 8.93
CA ASN A 111 -14.19 -0.42 9.01
C ASN A 111 -13.13 -1.47 9.34
N LYS A 112 -13.50 -2.55 10.05
CA LYS A 112 -12.56 -3.65 10.35
C LYS A 112 -12.02 -4.33 9.09
N MET A 113 -12.73 -4.22 7.96
CA MET A 113 -12.31 -4.79 6.68
C MET A 113 -11.06 -4.09 6.09
N TYR A 114 -10.75 -2.86 6.53
CA TYR A 114 -9.50 -2.19 6.13
C TYR A 114 -8.26 -2.77 6.84
N PHE A 115 -8.44 -3.51 7.94
CA PHE A 115 -7.36 -4.03 8.78
C PHE A 115 -7.37 -5.57 8.81
N ARG A 116 -6.58 -6.20 7.93
CA ARG A 116 -6.52 -7.66 7.81
C ARG A 116 -5.36 -8.30 8.59
N LYS A 117 -4.13 -8.10 8.12
CA LYS A 117 -2.90 -8.62 8.74
C LYS A 117 -1.76 -7.61 8.83
N GLY A 118 -1.65 -6.69 7.86
CA GLY A 118 -0.60 -5.66 7.84
C GLY A 118 0.82 -6.23 7.77
N LYS A 119 1.04 -7.27 6.96
CA LYS A 119 2.33 -7.98 6.85
C LYS A 119 2.76 -8.14 5.39
N VAL A 120 4.06 -8.00 5.15
CA VAL A 120 4.73 -8.35 3.90
C VAL A 120 4.84 -9.88 3.80
N GLY A 121 4.75 -10.42 2.58
CA GLY A 121 4.95 -11.85 2.31
C GLY A 121 3.75 -12.76 2.56
N ASP A 122 2.60 -12.23 2.98
CA ASP A 122 1.42 -13.07 3.28
C ASP A 122 0.83 -13.79 2.05
N TRP A 123 1.29 -13.45 0.83
CA TRP A 123 0.90 -14.12 -0.41
C TRP A 123 1.26 -15.61 -0.42
N GLU A 124 2.33 -16.01 0.29
CA GLU A 124 2.78 -17.41 0.41
C GLU A 124 1.73 -18.33 1.03
N ASN A 125 0.80 -17.77 1.82
CA ASN A 125 -0.30 -18.52 2.43
C ASN A 125 -1.47 -18.79 1.46
N TYR A 126 -1.44 -18.22 0.25
CA TYR A 126 -2.57 -18.26 -0.69
C TYR A 126 -2.17 -18.70 -2.10
N LEU A 127 -1.06 -18.20 -2.62
CA LEU A 127 -0.63 -18.50 -3.99
C LEU A 127 0.27 -19.73 -4.01
N THR A 128 0.11 -20.58 -5.03
CA THR A 128 1.07 -21.64 -5.29
C THR A 128 2.39 -21.07 -5.82
N PRO A 129 3.52 -21.80 -5.73
CA PRO A 129 4.77 -21.36 -6.31
C PRO A 129 4.67 -21.02 -7.81
N GLU A 130 3.85 -21.74 -8.57
CA GLU A 130 3.63 -21.49 -9.99
C GLU A 130 2.87 -20.17 -10.24
N MET A 131 1.86 -19.88 -9.42
CA MET A 131 1.11 -18.62 -9.48
C MET A 131 2.02 -17.43 -9.16
N ALA A 132 2.82 -17.54 -8.10
CA ALA A 132 3.78 -16.51 -7.71
C ALA A 132 4.83 -16.26 -8.81
N ALA A 133 5.47 -17.32 -9.31
CA ALA A 133 6.47 -17.21 -10.36
C ALA A 133 5.90 -16.59 -11.65
N ARG A 134 4.62 -16.86 -11.98
CA ARG A 134 3.96 -16.22 -13.11
C ARG A 134 3.76 -14.72 -12.88
N LEU A 135 3.32 -14.28 -11.70
CA LEU A 135 3.19 -12.85 -11.38
C LEU A 135 4.54 -12.14 -11.40
N ASP A 136 5.59 -12.77 -10.89
CA ASP A 136 6.95 -12.22 -10.92
C ASP A 136 7.43 -12.03 -12.37
N SER A 137 7.20 -13.04 -13.22
CA SER A 137 7.52 -12.97 -14.64
C SER A 137 6.77 -11.84 -15.36
N ILE A 138 5.47 -11.70 -15.14
CA ILE A 138 4.67 -10.61 -15.71
C ILE A 138 5.18 -9.26 -15.20
N THR A 139 5.45 -9.15 -13.90
CA THR A 139 5.94 -7.90 -13.28
C THR A 139 7.29 -7.50 -13.86
N LEU A 140 8.25 -8.43 -13.94
CA LEU A 140 9.55 -8.17 -14.55
C LEU A 140 9.42 -7.71 -16.02
N GLN A 141 8.57 -8.38 -16.81
CA GLN A 141 8.34 -8.00 -18.19
C GLN A 141 7.71 -6.60 -18.32
N LYS A 142 6.72 -6.28 -17.49
CA LYS A 142 6.01 -5.00 -17.53
C LYS A 142 6.87 -3.84 -17.06
N LEU A 143 7.70 -4.06 -16.05
CA LEU A 143 8.57 -3.02 -15.47
C LEU A 143 9.91 -2.90 -16.20
N ASN A 144 10.23 -3.80 -17.13
CA ASN A 144 11.49 -3.79 -17.86
C ASN A 144 11.77 -2.43 -18.52
N GLY A 145 12.98 -1.90 -18.32
CA GLY A 145 13.41 -0.61 -18.85
C GLY A 145 12.83 0.62 -18.14
N SER A 146 11.95 0.46 -17.16
CA SER A 146 11.38 1.60 -16.40
C SER A 146 12.30 2.12 -15.29
N GLY A 147 13.27 1.32 -14.85
CA GLY A 147 14.09 1.59 -13.67
C GLY A 147 13.37 1.33 -12.34
N LEU A 148 12.09 0.91 -12.35
CA LEU A 148 11.35 0.49 -11.16
C LEU A 148 11.55 -1.00 -10.90
N THR A 149 11.91 -1.33 -9.66
CA THR A 149 11.87 -2.70 -9.11
C THR A 149 10.87 -2.76 -7.97
N LEU A 150 9.99 -3.77 -8.02
CA LEU A 150 9.04 -4.14 -6.99
C LEU A 150 9.45 -5.48 -6.38
#